data_AF-A0A136KP61-F1
#
_entry.id   AF-A0A136KP61-F1
#
_cell.length_a   1.000
_cell.length_b   1.000
_cell.length_c   1.000
_cell.angle_alpha   90.00
_cell.angle_beta   90.00
_cell.angle_gamma   90.00
#
_symmetry.space_group_name_H-M   'P 1'
#
loop_
_entity.id
_entity.type
_entity.pdbx_description
1 polymer ?
#
loop_
_entity_poly.entity_id
_entity_poly.type
_entity_poly.pdbx_seq_one_letter_code
_entity_poly.pdbx_strand_id
1 'polypeptide(L)'
;MRIGPFYFDSKEVFLIIAVALLAAALYFNIQLIFFEPQALLTLAIIFLILKGLLPSTHNEAFFIHALVTVFLTMFLPLFQVILFYAVTFVFFKMLRVI
;
A
#
# COMPACT_ATOMS: atom_id res chain seq x y z
N MET A 1 0.53 -18.65 -0.23
CA MET A 1 1.44 -19.65 -0.85
C MET A 1 2.67 -19.82 0.04
N ARG A 2 3.13 -21.06 0.30
CA ARG A 2 4.41 -21.27 0.98
C ARG A 2 5.53 -21.09 -0.03
N ILE A 3 6.42 -20.13 0.20
CA ILE A 3 7.69 -20.00 -0.52
C ILE A 3 8.80 -20.17 0.52
N GLY A 4 9.36 -21.39 0.60
CA GLY A 4 10.35 -21.73 1.62
C GLY A 4 9.78 -21.67 3.04
N PRO A 5 10.50 -21.10 4.04
CA PRO A 5 10.03 -20.99 5.42
C PRO A 5 8.98 -19.87 5.61
N PHE A 6 8.73 -19.04 4.60
CA PHE A 6 7.82 -17.91 4.68
C PHE A 6 6.44 -18.27 4.11
N TYR A 7 5.40 -17.99 4.90
CA TYR A 7 4.01 -17.99 4.43
C TYR A 7 3.67 -16.60 3.93
N PHE A 8 3.63 -16.44 2.61
CA PHE A 8 3.15 -15.21 2.00
C PHE A 8 1.69 -15.36 1.61
N ASP A 9 0.86 -14.39 1.97
CA ASP A 9 -0.51 -14.30 1.45
C ASP A 9 -0.47 -13.78 -0.01
N SER A 10 -1.47 -14.10 -0.83
CA SER A 10 -1.52 -13.68 -2.24
C SER A 10 -1.44 -12.16 -2.39
N LYS A 11 -1.94 -11.42 -1.39
CA LYS A 11 -1.91 -9.95 -1.32
C LYS A 11 -0.52 -9.38 -1.05
N GLU A 12 0.29 -10.07 -0.25
CA GLU A 12 1.67 -9.66 0.02
C GLU A 12 2.53 -9.88 -1.21
N VAL A 13 2.36 -11.02 -1.89
CA VAL A 13 3.02 -11.28 -3.17
C VAL A 13 2.63 -10.22 -4.20
N PHE A 14 1.35 -9.87 -4.27
CA PHE A 14 0.88 -8.78 -5.12
C PHE A 14 1.55 -7.44 -4.79
N LEU A 15 1.64 -7.07 -3.50
CA LEU A 15 2.32 -5.84 -3.06
C LEU A 15 3.81 -5.84 -3.41
N ILE A 16 4.51 -6.96 -3.21
CA ILE A 16 5.93 -7.12 -3.57
C ILE A 16 6.12 -6.89 -5.08
N ILE A 17 5.29 -7.54 -5.90
CA ILE A 17 5.35 -7.39 -7.36
C ILE A 17 5.03 -5.95 -7.76
N ALA A 18 4.02 -5.32 -7.15
CA ALA A 18 3.66 -3.93 -7.42
C ALA A 18 4.81 -2.97 -7.09
N VAL A 19 5.48 -3.14 -5.94
CA VAL A 19 6.67 -2.35 -5.57
C VAL A 19 7.79 -2.55 -6.61
N ALA A 20 8.07 -3.79 -7.00
CA ALA A 20 9.10 -4.08 -7.99
C ALA A 20 8.80 -3.43 -9.35
N LEU A 21 7.55 -3.51 -9.82
CA LEU A 21 7.13 -2.89 -11.07
C LEU A 21 7.17 -1.36 -11.01
N LEU A 22 6.75 -0.74 -9.91
CA LEU A 22 6.82 0.72 -9.73
C LEU A 22 8.26 1.21 -9.64
N ALA A 23 9.15 0.47 -8.97
CA ALA A 23 10.57 0.76 -8.93
C ALA A 23 11.21 0.66 -10.33
N ALA A 24 10.85 -0.38 -11.10
CA ALA A 24 11.27 -0.50 -12.49
C ALA A 24 10.73 0.65 -13.36
N ALA A 25 9.46 1.01 -13.21
CA ALA A 25 8.85 2.13 -13.94
C ALA A 25 9.59 3.45 -13.66
N LEU A 26 9.97 3.70 -12.41
CA LEU A 26 10.80 4.84 -12.04
C LEU A 26 12.19 4.79 -12.65
N TYR A 27 12.84 3.62 -12.63
CA TYR A 27 14.17 3.43 -13.22
C TYR A 27 14.15 3.72 -14.74
N PHE A 28 13.11 3.28 -15.44
CA PHE A 28 12.92 3.52 -16.87
C PHE A 28 12.27 4.87 -17.21
N ASN A 29 12.03 5.75 -16.22
CA ASN A 29 11.34 7.04 -16.38
C ASN A 29 9.98 6.92 -17.10
N ILE A 30 9.26 5.82 -16.87
CA ILE A 30 7.92 5.61 -17.42
C ILE A 30 6.98 6.59 -16.71
N GLN A 31 6.45 7.54 -17.47
CA GLN A 31 5.41 8.43 -17.00
C GLN A 31 4.10 7.67 -16.88
N LEU A 32 3.50 7.68 -15.70
CA LEU A 32 2.17 7.14 -15.47
C LEU A 32 1.16 8.28 -15.69
N ILE A 33 0.17 8.03 -16.54
CA ILE A 33 -0.77 9.07 -17.03
C ILE A 33 -1.56 9.71 -15.87
N PHE A 34 -1.94 8.92 -14.88
CA PHE A 34 -2.85 9.36 -13.81
C PHE A 34 -2.19 9.50 -12.44
N PHE A 35 -0.93 9.07 -12.30
CA PHE A 35 -0.32 8.92 -11.00
C PHE A 35 1.13 9.36 -11.04
N GLU A 36 1.60 9.96 -9.95
CA GLU A 36 3.01 10.21 -9.77
C GLU A 36 3.71 8.91 -9.35
N PRO A 37 4.65 8.36 -10.14
CA PRO A 37 5.28 7.07 -9.84
C PRO A 37 6.01 7.07 -8.49
N GLN A 38 6.57 8.21 -8.09
CA GLN A 38 7.25 8.41 -6.80
C GLN A 38 6.28 8.29 -5.62
N ALA A 39 5.09 8.89 -5.74
CA ALA A 39 4.05 8.84 -4.71
C ALA A 39 3.51 7.41 -4.55
N LEU A 40 3.23 6.73 -5.68
CA LEU A 40 2.78 5.35 -5.67
C LEU A 40 3.81 4.39 -5.07
N LEU A 41 5.08 4.53 -5.43
CA LEU A 41 6.14 3.70 -4.87
C LEU A 41 6.23 3.89 -3.35
N THR A 42 6.18 5.14 -2.90
CA THR A 42 6.23 5.48 -1.46
C THR A 42 5.07 4.80 -0.71
N LEU A 43 3.84 4.90 -1.22
CA LEU A 43 2.69 4.25 -0.62
C LEU A 43 2.77 2.73 -0.64
N ALA A 44 3.20 2.15 -1.76
CA ALA A 44 3.33 0.70 -1.90
C ALA A 44 4.34 0.13 -0.88
N ILE A 45 5.46 0.83 -0.65
CA ILE A 45 6.43 0.49 0.39
C ILE A 45 5.81 0.61 1.79
N ILE A 46 5.08 1.70 2.07
CA ILE A 46 4.38 1.88 3.35
C ILE A 46 3.40 0.73 3.60
N PHE A 47 2.60 0.35 2.61
CA PHE A 47 1.64 -0.75 2.73
C PHE A 47 2.33 -2.10 2.96
N LEU A 48 3.45 -2.35 2.27
CA LEU A 48 4.24 -3.56 2.45
C LEU A 48 4.79 -3.67 3.89
N ILE A 49 5.37 -2.57 4.40
CA ILE A 49 5.87 -2.51 5.78
C ILE A 49 4.74 -2.73 6.78
N LEU A 50 3.62 -2.01 6.61
CA LEU A 50 2.49 -2.11 7.53
C LEU A 50 1.82 -3.48 7.50
N LYS A 51 1.70 -4.10 6.33
CA LYS A 51 1.14 -5.44 6.21
C LYS A 51 2.03 -6.48 6.87
N GLY A 52 3.35 -6.37 6.70
CA GLY A 52 4.32 -7.22 7.38
C GLY A 52 4.37 -7.03 8.90
N LEU A 53 4.18 -5.80 9.39
CA LEU A 53 4.12 -5.49 10.82
C LEU A 53 2.80 -5.90 11.48
N LEU A 54 1.70 -5.91 10.72
CA LEU A 54 0.36 -6.13 11.23
C LEU A 54 -0.32 -7.31 10.50
N PRO A 55 0.19 -8.54 10.68
CA PRO A 55 -0.31 -9.72 9.98
C PRO A 55 -1.77 -10.04 10.33
N SER A 56 -2.22 -9.65 11.53
CA SER A 56 -3.59 -9.91 12.02
C SER A 56 -4.66 -8.97 11.46
N THR A 57 -4.29 -7.98 10.65
CA THR A 57 -5.26 -7.03 10.10
C THR A 57 -6.28 -7.72 9.19
N HIS A 58 -7.57 -7.45 9.41
CA HIS A 58 -8.63 -7.84 8.49
C HIS A 58 -8.26 -7.45 7.07
N ASN A 59 -8.08 -8.50 6.28
CA ASN A 59 -7.38 -8.49 5.02
C ASN A 59 -8.15 -7.71 3.93
N GLU A 60 -9.44 -7.50 4.13
CA GLU A 60 -10.34 -6.77 3.24
C GLU A 60 -10.35 -5.28 3.55
N ALA A 61 -10.51 -4.89 4.81
CA ALA A 61 -10.51 -3.50 5.25
C ALA A 61 -9.18 -2.81 4.93
N PHE A 62 -8.05 -3.50 5.18
CA PHE A 62 -6.73 -3.00 4.79
C PHE A 62 -6.61 -2.78 3.28
N PHE A 63 -7.12 -3.71 2.48
CA PHE A 63 -7.06 -3.62 1.03
C PHE A 63 -7.90 -2.46 0.48
N ILE A 64 -9.14 -2.30 0.98
CA ILE A 64 -10.01 -1.17 0.63
C ILE A 64 -9.34 0.15 1.02
N HIS A 65 -8.76 0.22 2.22
CA HIS A 65 -8.05 1.40 2.69
C HIS A 65 -6.87 1.78 1.80
N ALA A 66 -6.04 0.79 1.46
CA ALA A 66 -4.92 0.95 0.54
C ALA A 66 -5.39 1.42 -0.84
N LEU A 67 -6.46 0.82 -1.37
CA LEU A 67 -7.05 1.20 -2.66
C LEU A 67 -7.53 2.65 -2.67
N VAL A 68 -8.30 3.07 -1.66
CA VAL A 68 -8.78 4.45 -1.52
C VAL A 68 -7.61 5.41 -1.40
N THR A 69 -6.57 5.04 -0.64
CA THR A 69 -5.37 5.86 -0.45
C THR A 69 -4.60 6.05 -1.77
N VAL A 70 -4.53 5.01 -2.62
CA VAL A 70 -3.96 5.14 -3.97
C VAL A 70 -4.75 6.13 -4.80
N PHE A 71 -6.08 6.04 -4.83
CA PHE A 71 -6.90 7.01 -5.58
C PHE A 71 -6.77 8.44 -5.04
N LEU A 72 -6.60 8.62 -3.73
CA LEU A 72 -6.39 9.95 -3.15
C LEU A 72 -5.11 10.64 -3.65
N THR A 73 -4.09 9.89 -4.10
CA THR A 73 -2.90 10.50 -4.71
C THR A 73 -3.18 11.26 -6.01
N MET A 74 -4.30 10.99 -6.67
CA MET A 74 -4.73 11.76 -7.85
C MET A 74 -5.21 13.17 -7.50
N PHE A 75 -5.66 13.39 -6.26
CA PHE A 75 -6.35 14.61 -5.86
C PHE A 75 -5.60 15.40 -4.79
N LEU A 76 -4.78 14.74 -3.98
CA LEU A 76 -4.14 15.30 -2.81
C LEU A 76 -2.61 15.13 -2.85
N PRO A 77 -1.85 16.08 -2.28
CA PRO A 77 -0.41 15.93 -2.11
C PRO A 77 -0.07 14.76 -1.18
N LEU A 78 1.07 14.12 -1.45
CA LEU A 78 1.52 12.89 -0.77
C LEU A 78 1.43 12.97 0.77
N PHE A 79 1.81 14.10 1.36
CA PHE A 79 1.74 14.29 2.82
C PHE A 79 0.30 14.15 3.37
N GLN A 80 -0.68 14.75 2.69
CA GLN A 80 -2.09 14.65 3.10
C GLN A 80 -2.62 13.23 2.91
N VAL A 81 -2.18 12.53 1.87
CA VAL A 81 -2.53 11.12 1.64
C VAL A 81 -1.98 10.21 2.73
N ILE A 82 -0.71 10.40 3.13
CA ILE A 82 -0.09 9.66 4.24
C ILE A 82 -0.81 9.95 5.55
N LEU A 83 -1.17 11.22 5.80
CA LEU A 83 -1.89 11.61 7.01
C LEU A 83 -3.30 10.98 7.04
N PHE A 84 -4.04 11.04 5.94
CA PHE A 84 -5.32 10.35 5.79
C PHE A 84 -5.19 8.85 6.07
N TYR A 85 -4.16 8.23 5.48
CA TYR A 85 -3.90 6.81 5.67
C TYR A 85 -3.68 6.48 7.15
N ALA A 86 -2.83 7.25 7.84
CA ALA A 86 -2.51 7.04 9.25
C ALA A 86 -3.72 7.27 10.16
N VAL A 87 -4.49 8.34 9.94
CA VAL A 87 -5.67 8.66 10.75
C VAL A 87 -6.74 7.58 10.60
N THR A 88 -7.09 7.21 9.38
CA THR A 88 -8.09 6.16 9.11
C THR A 88 -7.64 4.81 9.68
N PHE A 89 -6.35 4.48 9.61
CA PHE A 89 -5.81 3.29 10.23
C PHE A 89 -5.99 3.30 11.76
N VAL A 90 -5.71 4.44 12.43
CA VAL A 90 -5.97 4.61 13.87
C VAL A 90 -7.45 4.43 14.19
N PHE A 91 -8.35 4.99 13.39
CA PHE A 91 -9.79 4.82 13.55
C PHE A 91 -10.22 3.36 13.43
N PHE A 92 -9.74 2.64 12.42
CA PHE A 92 -10.05 1.22 12.25
C PHE A 92 -9.60 0.37 13.43
N LYS A 93 -8.40 0.65 13.97
CA LYS A 93 -7.91 0.01 15.18
C LYS A 93 -8.77 0.35 16.40
N MET A 94 -9.14 1.63 16.56
CA MET A 94 -9.98 2.09 17.67
C MET A 94 -11.37 1.46 17.66
N LEU A 95 -11.96 1.32 16.46
CA LEU A 95 -13.28 0.71 16.24
C LEU A 95 -13.24 -0.82 16.20
N ARG A 96 -12.07 -1.44 16.38
CA ARG A 96 -11.87 -2.91 16.29
C ARG A 96 -12.35 -3.53 14.98
N VAL A 97 -12.30 -2.76 13.89
CA VAL A 97 -12.54 -3.27 12.52
C VAL A 97 -11.36 -4.13 12.08
N ILE A 98 -10.17 -3.85 12.61
CA ILE A 98 -8.89 -4.45 12.24
C ILE A 98 -8.12 -4.86 13.50
#